data_AF-E9Q1R2-F1
#
_entry.id   AF-E9Q1R2-F1
#
_cell.length_a   1.000
_cell.length_b   1.000
_cell.length_c   1.000
_cell.angle_alpha   90.00
_cell.angle_beta   90.00
_cell.angle_gamma   90.00
#
_symmetry.space_group_name_H-M   'P 1'
#
loop_
_entity.id
_entity.type
_entity.pdbx_description
1 polymer ?
#
loop_
_entity_poly.entity_id
_entity_poly.type
_entity_poly.pdbx_seq_one_letter_code
_entity_poly.pdbx_strand_id
1 'polypeptide(L)'
;MLGPQIWASMRQGLSRGLSRNVKGKKVDIAGIYPPVTTPFTATAEVDYGKLEENLNRLATFPFRGAVGGICGLANVLGAQVCQLERLCLTGQWEAAQELQHRLIEPNTAVTRRFGIPGLKKTMDWFGYYGGPCRAPLQELSPTEEEALRLDFSNNGWL
;
A
#
# COMPACT_ATOMS: atom_id res chain seq x y z
N MET A 1 1.17 -12.35 -26.16
CA MET A 1 2.63 -12.62 -26.19
C MET A 1 3.33 -11.36 -26.71
N LEU A 2 3.80 -10.50 -25.81
CA LEU A 2 4.57 -9.31 -26.18
C LEU A 2 6.06 -9.68 -26.26
N GLY A 3 6.70 -9.29 -27.36
CA GLY A 3 7.97 -9.86 -27.81
C GLY A 3 9.22 -9.45 -27.00
N PRO A 4 10.34 -10.17 -27.19
CA PRO A 4 11.61 -9.97 -26.48
C PRO A 4 12.25 -8.57 -26.61
N GLN A 5 11.82 -7.77 -27.60
CA GLN A 5 12.40 -6.48 -27.91
C GLN A 5 12.04 -5.38 -26.90
N ILE A 6 10.89 -5.49 -26.21
CA ILE A 6 10.46 -4.49 -25.22
C ILE A 6 11.34 -4.57 -23.96
N TRP A 7 11.83 -5.76 -23.61
CA TRP A 7 12.76 -5.96 -22.48
C TRP A 7 14.19 -5.46 -22.76
N ALA A 8 14.56 -5.26 -24.02
CA ALA A 8 15.89 -4.76 -24.40
C ALA A 8 15.99 -3.24 -24.24
N SER A 9 14.93 -2.49 -24.53
CA SER A 9 14.94 -1.02 -24.39
C SER A 9 14.95 -0.57 -22.92
N MET A 10 14.27 -1.30 -22.03
CA MET A 10 14.34 -1.06 -20.58
C MET A 10 15.74 -1.30 -20.01
N ARG A 11 16.51 -2.25 -20.55
CA ARG A 11 17.90 -2.49 -20.13
C ARG A 11 18.88 -1.42 -20.64
N GLN A 12 18.62 -0.79 -21.77
CA GLN A 12 19.51 0.26 -22.30
C GLN A 12 19.36 1.61 -21.57
N GLY A 13 18.18 1.91 -21.02
CA GLY A 13 17.93 3.12 -20.23
C GLY A 13 18.69 3.20 -18.89
N LEU A 14 19.11 2.05 -18.34
CA LEU A 14 19.87 1.94 -17.08
C LEU A 14 21.32 2.45 -17.16
N SER A 15 21.84 2.75 -18.35
CA SER A 15 23.26 3.10 -18.53
C SER A 15 23.56 4.61 -18.53
N ARG A 16 22.55 5.48 -18.52
CA ARG A 16 22.72 6.94 -18.68
C ARG A 16 22.10 7.78 -17.56
N GLY A 17 22.19 7.30 -16.32
CA GLY A 17 21.90 8.08 -15.12
C GLY A 17 23.15 8.67 -14.49
N LEU A 18 23.39 9.97 -14.73
CA LEU A 18 24.24 10.91 -13.98
C LEU A 18 25.19 10.31 -12.91
N SER A 19 26.44 10.06 -13.31
CA SER A 19 27.55 9.89 -12.37
C SER A 19 27.84 11.23 -11.68
N ARG A 20 27.20 11.46 -10.53
CA ARG A 20 27.64 12.48 -9.58
C ARG A 20 28.82 11.90 -8.79
N ASN A 21 29.98 12.51 -8.99
CA ASN A 21 31.25 12.10 -8.39
C ASN A 21 31.25 12.42 -6.89
N VAL A 22 30.63 11.57 -6.08
CA VAL A 22 30.69 11.63 -4.61
C VAL A 22 31.83 10.70 -4.18
N LYS A 23 32.90 11.27 -3.61
CA LYS A 23 33.99 10.52 -2.96
C LYS A 23 33.41 9.75 -1.77
N GLY A 24 33.08 8.49 -1.97
CA GLY A 24 32.67 7.54 -0.95
C GLY A 24 32.76 6.12 -1.54
N LYS A 25 32.99 5.11 -0.70
CA LYS A 25 32.91 3.70 -1.13
C LYS A 25 31.54 3.51 -1.81
N LYS A 26 31.55 3.02 -3.05
CA LYS A 26 30.35 2.63 -3.77
C LYS A 26 29.68 1.50 -2.98
N VAL A 27 28.60 1.82 -2.28
CA VAL A 27 27.81 0.83 -1.54
C VAL A 27 26.94 0.11 -2.55
N ASP A 28 27.02 -1.21 -2.59
CA ASP A 28 26.08 -2.02 -3.35
C ASP A 28 24.74 -2.02 -2.61
N ILE A 29 23.73 -1.43 -3.26
CA ILE A 29 22.36 -1.35 -2.75
C ILE A 29 21.42 -2.30 -3.51
N ALA A 30 21.97 -3.14 -4.38
CA ALA A 30 21.20 -4.17 -5.06
C ALA A 30 20.59 -5.14 -4.03
N GLY A 31 19.27 -5.30 -4.07
CA GLY A 31 18.54 -6.15 -3.12
C GLY A 31 18.16 -5.55 -1.80
N ILE A 32 18.37 -4.24 -1.62
CA ILE A 32 17.69 -3.49 -0.57
C ILE A 32 16.21 -3.31 -0.95
N TYR A 33 15.34 -3.44 0.03
CA TYR A 33 13.90 -3.18 -0.07
C TYR A 33 13.60 -1.80 0.51
N PRO A 34 13.49 -0.75 -0.32
CA PRO A 34 13.32 0.60 0.17
C PRO A 34 11.90 0.78 0.74
N PRO A 35 11.75 1.46 1.89
CA PRO A 35 10.43 1.93 2.29
C PRO A 35 9.94 2.98 1.28
N VAL A 36 8.75 2.77 0.71
CA VAL A 36 8.10 3.78 -0.11
C VAL A 36 7.44 4.79 0.83
N THR A 37 7.90 6.03 0.80
CA THR A 37 7.29 7.11 1.56
C THR A 37 5.92 7.44 0.99
N THR A 38 4.86 7.30 1.79
CA THR A 38 3.52 7.79 1.44
C THR A 38 3.49 9.31 1.63
N PRO A 39 3.46 10.10 0.54
CA PRO A 39 3.42 11.54 0.67
C PRO A 39 1.99 12.00 0.97
N PHE A 40 1.88 13.06 1.75
CA PHE A 40 0.59 13.67 2.10
C PHE A 40 0.52 15.11 1.61
N THR A 41 -0.68 15.57 1.25
CA THR A 41 -0.97 16.96 0.94
C THR A 41 -0.96 17.80 2.23
N ALA A 42 -1.04 19.13 2.07
CA ALA A 42 -1.20 20.03 3.22
C ALA A 42 -2.49 19.77 4.02
N THR A 43 -3.48 19.09 3.42
CA THR A 43 -4.74 18.69 4.05
C THR A 43 -4.70 17.28 4.64
N ALA A 44 -3.51 16.67 4.76
CA ALA A 44 -3.30 15.32 5.26
C ALA A 44 -3.96 14.19 4.43
N GLU A 45 -4.32 14.47 3.17
CA GLU A 45 -4.73 13.42 2.23
C GLU A 45 -3.50 12.79 1.57
N VAL A 46 -3.60 11.51 1.16
CA VAL A 46 -2.54 10.89 0.36
C VAL A 46 -2.40 11.61 -0.99
N ASP A 47 -1.18 12.03 -1.30
CA ASP A 47 -0.82 12.66 -2.57
C ASP A 47 -0.42 11.57 -3.59
N TYR A 48 -1.39 11.10 -4.37
CA TYR A 48 -1.16 10.00 -5.33
C TYR A 48 -0.16 10.37 -6.43
N GLY A 49 -0.12 11.63 -6.87
CA GLY A 49 0.84 12.07 -7.89
C GLY A 49 2.28 11.99 -7.37
N LYS A 50 2.53 12.49 -6.15
CA LYS A 50 3.85 12.33 -5.52
C LYS A 50 4.17 10.88 -5.15
N LEU A 51 3.16 10.08 -4.83
CA LEU A 51 3.38 8.64 -4.55
C LEU A 51 3.83 7.91 -5.82
N GLU A 52 3.18 8.17 -6.95
CA GLU A 52 3.59 7.67 -8.26
C GLU A 52 4.99 8.15 -8.63
N GLU A 53 5.31 9.43 -8.39
CA GLU A 53 6.66 9.96 -8.57
C GLU A 53 7.69 9.23 -7.70
N ASN A 54 7.38 8.99 -6.42
CA ASN A 54 8.24 8.21 -5.52
C ASN A 54 8.46 6.79 -6.03
N LEU A 55 7.41 6.12 -6.50
CA LEU A 55 7.49 4.77 -7.06
C LEU A 55 8.34 4.74 -8.33
N ASN A 56 8.11 5.68 -9.26
CA ASN A 56 8.90 5.82 -10.48
C ASN A 56 10.38 6.09 -10.16
N ARG A 57 10.65 6.98 -9.19
CA ARG A 57 12.01 7.28 -8.75
C ARG A 57 12.68 6.07 -8.11
N LEU A 58 11.98 5.35 -7.23
CA LEU A 58 12.51 4.14 -6.59
C LEU A 58 12.74 3.02 -7.60
N ALA A 59 11.88 2.89 -8.62
CA ALA A 59 12.04 1.93 -9.70
C ALA A 59 13.29 2.18 -10.59
N THR A 60 13.88 3.39 -10.55
CA THR A 60 15.14 3.67 -11.28
C THR A 60 16.39 3.09 -10.62
N PHE A 61 16.30 2.67 -9.35
CA PHE A 61 17.40 2.04 -8.63
C PHE A 61 17.35 0.50 -8.79
N PRO A 62 18.47 -0.22 -8.66
CA PRO A 62 18.54 -1.68 -8.80
C PRO A 62 17.96 -2.43 -7.57
N PHE A 63 16.85 -1.96 -7.01
CA PHE A 63 16.15 -2.65 -5.93
C PHE A 63 15.55 -3.96 -6.42
N ARG A 64 15.40 -4.94 -5.53
CA ARG A 64 14.81 -6.25 -5.88
C ARG A 64 13.26 -6.23 -5.86
N GLY A 65 12.65 -5.09 -5.56
CA GLY A 65 11.21 -4.90 -5.45
C GLY A 65 10.81 -4.40 -4.06
N ALA A 66 9.59 -4.73 -3.63
CA ALA A 66 9.13 -4.63 -2.24
C ALA A 66 9.02 -6.04 -1.64
N VAL A 67 9.30 -6.23 -0.34
CA VAL A 67 9.16 -7.52 0.40
C VAL A 67 8.17 -7.47 1.55
N GLY A 68 7.25 -6.52 1.51
CA GLY A 68 6.21 -6.45 2.53
C GLY A 68 5.53 -5.11 2.56
N GLY A 69 4.63 -4.96 3.53
CA GLY A 69 3.87 -3.75 3.76
C GLY A 69 3.55 -3.57 5.24
N ILE A 70 3.44 -2.32 5.66
CA ILE A 70 2.87 -1.95 6.96
C ILE A 70 1.45 -1.47 6.67
N CYS A 71 0.46 -2.30 6.99
CA CYS A 71 -0.91 -2.10 6.54
C CYS A 71 -1.84 -1.84 7.74
N GLY A 72 -2.52 -0.69 7.76
CA GLY A 72 -3.54 -0.40 8.78
C GLY A 72 -4.68 -1.43 8.76
N LEU A 73 -5.09 -1.87 7.57
CA LEU A 73 -6.11 -2.90 7.38
C LEU A 73 -5.74 -4.25 8.03
N ALA A 74 -4.45 -4.54 8.23
CA ALA A 74 -4.01 -5.80 8.84
C ALA A 74 -4.43 -5.95 10.32
N ASN A 75 -4.85 -4.87 11.00
CA ASN A 75 -5.43 -4.95 12.34
C ASN A 75 -6.76 -5.73 12.37
N VAL A 76 -7.49 -5.77 11.24
CA VAL A 76 -8.80 -6.44 11.13
C VAL A 76 -8.80 -7.57 10.10
N LEU A 77 -8.04 -7.43 9.01
CA LEU A 77 -7.89 -8.43 7.94
C LEU A 77 -6.44 -8.93 7.80
N GLY A 78 -5.77 -9.18 8.93
CA GLY A 78 -4.37 -9.62 8.94
C GLY A 78 -4.12 -10.91 8.15
N ALA A 79 -5.02 -11.89 8.28
CA ALA A 79 -4.89 -13.16 7.56
C ALA A 79 -4.94 -12.98 6.03
N GLN A 80 -5.81 -12.08 5.55
CA GLN A 80 -6.01 -11.77 4.14
C GLN A 80 -4.81 -10.97 3.59
N VAL A 81 -4.29 -10.01 4.35
CA VAL A 81 -3.08 -9.27 3.97
C VAL A 81 -1.87 -10.22 3.85
N CYS A 82 -1.67 -11.11 4.81
CA CYS A 82 -0.62 -12.13 4.71
C CYS A 82 -0.88 -13.15 3.59
N GLN A 83 -2.15 -13.45 3.28
CA GLN A 83 -2.49 -14.33 2.15
C GLN A 83 -2.11 -13.67 0.83
N LEU A 84 -2.37 -12.37 0.68
CA LEU A 84 -1.98 -11.62 -0.51
C LEU A 84 -0.46 -11.66 -0.71
N GLU A 85 0.32 -11.43 0.35
CA GLU A 85 1.78 -11.57 0.31
C GLU A 85 2.19 -12.97 -0.15
N ARG A 86 1.62 -14.03 0.43
CA ARG A 86 1.91 -15.42 0.03
C ARG A 86 1.58 -15.68 -1.45
N LEU A 87 0.45 -15.18 -1.95
CA LEU A 87 0.07 -15.34 -3.35
C LEU A 87 1.08 -14.65 -4.28
N CYS A 88 1.52 -13.43 -3.93
CA CYS A 88 2.57 -12.73 -4.67
C CYS A 88 3.90 -13.48 -4.65
N LEU A 89 4.35 -13.96 -3.47
CA LEU A 89 5.61 -14.68 -3.33
C LEU A 89 5.62 -16.03 -4.06
N THR A 90 4.45 -16.66 -4.23
CA THR A 90 4.29 -17.94 -4.94
C THR A 90 3.91 -17.77 -6.41
N GLY A 91 3.82 -16.53 -6.91
CA GLY A 91 3.54 -16.23 -8.31
C GLY A 91 2.09 -16.50 -8.76
N GLN A 92 1.15 -16.60 -7.82
CA GLN A 92 -0.27 -16.81 -8.08
C GLN A 92 -0.97 -15.46 -8.37
N TRP A 93 -0.61 -14.85 -9.50
CA TRP A 93 -0.95 -13.46 -9.80
C TRP A 93 -2.45 -13.21 -10.02
N GLU A 94 -3.19 -14.14 -10.64
CA GLU A 94 -4.64 -14.01 -10.83
C GLU A 94 -5.37 -14.00 -9.49
N ALA A 95 -5.08 -14.97 -8.62
CA ALA A 95 -5.67 -15.04 -7.28
C ALA A 95 -5.23 -13.85 -6.39
N ALA A 96 -3.97 -13.40 -6.53
CA ALA A 96 -3.49 -12.19 -5.85
C ALA A 96 -4.27 -10.95 -6.29
N GLN A 97 -4.54 -10.82 -7.59
CA GLN A 97 -5.31 -9.68 -8.13
C GLN A 97 -6.75 -9.68 -7.62
N GLU A 98 -7.43 -10.83 -7.64
CA GLU A 98 -8.80 -10.95 -7.12
C GLU A 98 -8.88 -10.59 -5.64
N LEU A 99 -7.96 -11.11 -4.83
CA LEU A 99 -7.90 -10.78 -3.41
C LEU A 99 -7.56 -9.30 -3.19
N GLN A 100 -6.61 -8.75 -3.94
CA GLN A 100 -6.26 -7.34 -3.88
C GLN A 100 -7.47 -6.45 -4.17
N HIS A 101 -8.24 -6.74 -5.23
CA HIS A 101 -9.43 -5.95 -5.58
C HIS A 101 -10.44 -5.89 -4.42
N ARG A 102 -10.70 -7.02 -3.76
CA ARG A 102 -11.60 -7.08 -2.59
C ARG A 102 -11.07 -6.32 -1.36
N LEU A 103 -9.78 -6.03 -1.29
CA LEU A 103 -9.17 -5.30 -0.19
C LEU A 103 -9.10 -3.79 -0.43
N ILE A 104 -9.33 -3.30 -1.66
CA ILE A 104 -9.18 -1.87 -2.02
C ILE A 104 -10.16 -0.99 -1.24
N GLU A 105 -11.46 -1.29 -1.28
CA GLU A 105 -12.47 -0.47 -0.62
C GLU A 105 -12.34 -0.53 0.91
N PRO A 106 -12.22 -1.71 1.57
CA PRO A 106 -11.96 -1.78 3.01
C PRO A 106 -10.69 -1.04 3.43
N ASN A 107 -9.60 -1.17 2.67
CA ASN A 107 -8.35 -0.45 2.96
C ASN A 107 -8.55 1.06 2.87
N THR A 108 -9.24 1.53 1.83
CA THR A 108 -9.52 2.95 1.62
C THR A 108 -10.43 3.49 2.73
N ALA A 109 -11.41 2.69 3.18
CA ALA A 109 -12.32 3.01 4.26
C ALA A 109 -11.56 3.32 5.57
N VAL A 110 -10.67 2.42 6.00
CA VAL A 110 -9.93 2.56 7.27
C VAL A 110 -8.66 3.43 7.17
N THR A 111 -8.38 4.02 6.01
CA THR A 111 -7.22 4.92 5.81
C THR A 111 -7.66 6.29 5.34
N ARG A 112 -7.92 6.46 4.03
CA ARG A 112 -8.20 7.77 3.42
C ARG A 112 -9.57 8.31 3.80
N ARG A 113 -10.60 7.47 3.85
CA ARG A 113 -12.00 7.93 4.01
C ARG A 113 -12.36 8.23 5.46
N PHE A 114 -12.21 7.24 6.34
CA PHE A 114 -12.64 7.35 7.74
C PHE A 114 -11.47 7.28 8.73
N GLY A 115 -10.25 7.05 8.24
CA GLY A 115 -9.01 7.09 9.02
C GLY A 115 -9.03 6.24 10.28
N ILE A 116 -8.40 6.78 11.33
CA ILE A 116 -8.25 6.11 12.64
C ILE A 116 -9.61 5.83 13.30
N PRO A 117 -10.60 6.75 13.31
CA PRO A 117 -11.95 6.45 13.80
C PRO A 117 -12.60 5.26 13.09
N GLY A 118 -12.50 5.20 11.76
CA GLY A 118 -13.00 4.07 10.98
C GLY A 118 -12.31 2.77 11.30
N LEU A 119 -10.96 2.77 11.35
CA LEU A 119 -10.19 1.59 11.73
C LEU A 119 -10.62 1.04 13.09
N LYS A 120 -10.74 1.91 14.11
CA LYS A 120 -11.16 1.52 15.46
C LYS A 120 -12.59 0.99 15.48
N LYS A 121 -13.52 1.63 14.78
CA LYS A 121 -14.90 1.14 14.67
C LYS A 121 -14.94 -0.25 14.02
N THR A 122 -14.18 -0.48 12.96
CA THR A 122 -14.08 -1.80 12.33
C THR A 122 -13.45 -2.83 13.28
N MET A 123 -12.43 -2.44 14.06
CA MET A 123 -11.85 -3.32 15.08
C MET A 123 -12.92 -3.77 16.08
N ASP A 124 -13.79 -2.86 16.55
CA ASP A 124 -14.89 -3.21 17.44
C ASP A 124 -15.86 -4.21 16.80
N TRP A 125 -16.19 -4.05 15.50
CA TRP A 125 -17.05 -5.02 14.78
C TRP A 125 -16.41 -6.39 14.59
N PHE A 126 -15.08 -6.45 14.47
CA PHE A 126 -14.31 -7.70 14.35
C PHE A 126 -14.00 -8.35 15.72
N GLY A 127 -14.52 -7.79 16.82
CA GLY A 127 -14.34 -8.32 18.17
C GLY A 127 -13.03 -7.95 18.85
N TYR A 128 -12.25 -7.03 18.27
CA TYR A 128 -11.10 -6.40 18.92
C TYR A 128 -11.52 -5.15 19.68
N TYR A 129 -10.63 -4.60 20.50
CA TYR A 129 -10.85 -3.30 21.14
C TYR A 129 -10.28 -2.18 20.27
N GLY A 130 -11.14 -1.47 19.55
CA GLY A 130 -10.80 -0.22 18.87
C GLY A 130 -10.97 0.98 19.80
N GLY A 131 -12.18 1.15 20.34
CA GLY A 131 -12.52 2.19 21.31
C GLY A 131 -12.37 3.63 20.79
N PRO A 132 -12.48 4.64 21.67
CA PRO A 132 -12.50 6.04 21.24
C PRO A 132 -11.14 6.53 20.74
N CYS A 133 -11.16 7.53 19.86
CA CYS A 133 -9.98 8.31 19.51
C CYS A 133 -9.72 9.42 20.54
N ARG A 134 -8.47 9.85 20.68
CA ARG A 134 -8.15 11.07 21.43
C ARG A 134 -8.48 12.28 20.56
N ALA A 135 -9.04 13.33 21.16
CA ALA A 135 -9.23 14.62 20.50
C ALA A 135 -7.91 15.13 19.86
N PRO A 136 -7.97 15.78 18.68
CA PRO A 136 -9.16 16.36 18.04
C PRO A 136 -9.97 15.39 17.15
N LEU A 137 -9.56 14.13 17.04
CA LEU A 137 -10.31 13.14 16.26
C LEU A 137 -11.64 12.83 16.93
N GLN A 138 -12.70 12.80 16.13
CA GLN A 138 -14.07 12.55 16.56
C GLN A 138 -14.53 11.14 16.17
N GLU A 139 -15.63 10.71 16.76
CA GLU A 139 -16.34 9.50 16.33
C GLU A 139 -16.97 9.71 14.95
N LEU A 140 -17.26 8.60 14.26
CA LEU A 140 -17.96 8.65 12.99
C LEU A 140 -19.44 9.00 13.21
N SER A 141 -20.00 9.78 12.30
CA SER A 141 -21.45 9.97 12.22
C SER A 141 -22.15 8.66 11.82
N PRO A 142 -23.46 8.49 12.12
CA PRO A 142 -24.19 7.29 11.71
C PRO A 142 -24.15 7.00 10.20
N THR A 143 -24.12 8.05 9.37
CA THR A 143 -23.98 7.94 7.91
C THR A 143 -22.60 7.45 7.48
N GLU A 144 -21.54 7.88 8.16
CA GLU A 144 -20.18 7.41 7.90
C GLU A 144 -19.98 5.97 8.38
N GLU A 145 -20.57 5.60 9.52
CA GLU A 145 -20.57 4.21 9.99
C GLU A 145 -21.26 3.26 9.01
N GLU A 146 -22.42 3.66 8.46
CA GLU A 146 -23.12 2.84 7.46
C GLU A 146 -22.30 2.70 6.17
N ALA A 147 -21.71 3.79 5.68
CA ALA A 147 -20.83 3.74 4.52
C ALA A 147 -19.58 2.87 4.77
N LEU A 148 -18.98 2.95 5.96
CA LEU A 148 -17.88 2.08 6.38
C LEU A 148 -18.31 0.61 6.41
N ARG A 149 -19.51 0.31 6.92
CA ARG A 149 -20.04 -1.06 6.95
C ARG A 149 -20.24 -1.60 5.54
N LEU A 150 -20.80 -0.81 4.62
CA LEU A 150 -21.00 -1.18 3.23
C LEU A 150 -19.68 -1.50 2.50
N ASP A 151 -18.63 -0.71 2.73
CA ASP A 151 -17.30 -0.95 2.13
C ASP A 151 -16.74 -2.34 2.52
N PHE A 152 -17.05 -2.84 3.72
CA PHE A 152 -16.65 -4.17 4.17
C PHE A 152 -17.60 -5.27 3.68
N SER A 153 -18.91 -5.09 3.80
CA SER A 153 -19.90 -6.12 3.46
C SER A 153 -19.97 -6.38 1.95
N ASN A 154 -19.90 -5.33 1.12
CA ASN A 154 -19.91 -5.48 -0.35
C ASN A 154 -18.71 -6.27 -0.87
N ASN A 155 -17.62 -6.32 -0.10
CA ASN A 155 -16.41 -7.07 -0.42
C ASN A 155 -16.32 -8.43 0.31
N GLY A 156 -17.36 -8.79 1.07
CA GLY A 156 -17.49 -10.08 1.75
C GLY A 156 -16.59 -10.22 2.97
N TRP A 157 -16.41 -9.14 3.74
CA TRP A 157 -15.60 -9.14 4.96
C TRP A 157 -16.40 -8.89 6.25
N LEU A 158 -17.67 -8.48 6.13
CA LEU A 158 -18.61 -8.30 7.22
C LEU A 158 -19.99 -8.82 6.82
#